data_AF-A0A9P7ZA69-F1
#
_entry.id   AF-A0A9P7ZA69-F1
#
_cell.length_a   1.000
_cell.length_b   1.000
_cell.length_c   1.000
_cell.angle_alpha   90.00
_cell.angle_beta   90.00
_cell.angle_gamma   90.00
#
_symmetry.space_group_name_H-M   'P 1'
#
loop_
_entity.id
_entity.type
_entity.pdbx_description
1 polymer ?
#
loop_
_entity_poly.entity_id
_entity_poly.type
_entity_poly.pdbx_seq_one_letter_code
_entity_poly.pdbx_strand_id
1 'polypeptide(L)'
;YQAEIVNLREDLVKYSEQDDESGNIDRQLCRREWLELSSSKDSEQWEVWLEIRAKLKQYYKAVDRYRQIKRVPCSQKEDLQFVQKWLDSPDMGGCRLIDADRSVYDSQNASGLGALKSKKECFLTRRILYVLPKIYHYGIVMPWHHLYGRWIKKPTSSFTAAEQHAGRKSS
;
A
#
# COMPACT_ATOMS: atom_id res chain seq x y z
N TYR A 1 1.38 -24.82 -9.53
CA TYR A 1 -0.10 -24.92 -9.54
C TYR A 1 -0.66 -25.17 -10.93
N GLN A 2 -0.45 -24.30 -11.93
CA GLN A 2 -1.03 -24.52 -13.27
C GLN A 2 -0.50 -25.79 -13.97
N ALA A 3 0.82 -26.00 -14.00
CA ALA A 3 1.42 -27.19 -14.59
C ALA A 3 0.92 -28.50 -13.93
N GLU A 4 0.78 -28.50 -12.60
CA GLU A 4 0.31 -29.65 -11.86
C GLU A 4 -1.17 -29.98 -12.14
N ILE A 5 -2.03 -28.96 -12.29
CA ILE A 5 -3.42 -29.16 -12.71
C ILE A 5 -3.50 -29.72 -14.13
N VAL A 6 -2.58 -29.30 -15.02
CA VAL A 6 -2.50 -29.83 -16.39
C VAL A 6 -2.09 -31.30 -16.37
N ASN A 7 -1.07 -31.67 -15.61
CA ASN A 7 -0.64 -33.07 -15.50
C ASN A 7 -1.76 -33.96 -14.94
N LEU A 8 -2.43 -33.54 -13.86
CA LEU A 8 -3.56 -34.30 -13.30
C LEU A 8 -4.72 -34.46 -14.28
N ARG A 9 -4.94 -33.46 -15.15
CA ARG A 9 -5.93 -33.58 -16.22
C ARG A 9 -5.51 -34.61 -17.26
N GLU A 10 -4.23 -34.63 -17.64
CA GLU A 10 -3.71 -35.64 -18.57
C GLU A 10 -3.85 -37.05 -17.99
N ASP A 11 -3.59 -37.21 -16.69
CA ASP A 11 -3.75 -38.50 -16.02
C ASP A 11 -5.22 -38.92 -15.92
N LEU A 12 -6.13 -37.99 -15.65
CA LEU A 12 -7.58 -38.26 -15.71
C LEU A 12 -8.03 -38.74 -17.10
N VAL A 13 -7.48 -38.14 -18.17
CA VAL A 13 -7.78 -38.57 -19.55
C VAL A 13 -7.30 -40.00 -19.77
N LYS A 14 -6.07 -40.33 -19.35
CA LYS A 14 -5.53 -41.70 -19.47
C LYS A 14 -6.37 -42.73 -18.74
N TYR A 15 -6.78 -42.46 -17.50
CA TYR A 15 -7.65 -43.36 -16.74
C TYR A 15 -9.01 -43.54 -17.40
N SER A 16 -9.55 -42.47 -18.01
CA SER A 16 -10.81 -42.54 -18.76
C SER A 16 -10.73 -43.42 -20.01
N GLU A 17 -9.58 -43.40 -20.69
CA GLU A 17 -9.33 -44.24 -21.87
C GLU A 17 -9.13 -45.71 -21.46
N GLN A 18 -8.40 -45.95 -20.36
CA GLN A 18 -8.22 -47.30 -19.81
C GLN A 18 -9.53 -47.94 -19.35
N ASP A 19 -10.42 -47.15 -18.73
CA ASP A 19 -11.73 -47.66 -18.28
C ASP A 19 -12.66 -47.97 -19.47
N ASP A 20 -12.58 -47.24 -20.57
CA ASP A 20 -13.26 -47.58 -21.83
C ASP A 20 -12.77 -48.92 -22.39
N GLU A 21 -11.45 -49.10 -22.44
CA GLU A 21 -10.78 -50.30 -22.99
C GLU A 21 -10.93 -51.54 -22.09
N SER A 22 -11.29 -51.35 -20.82
CA SER A 22 -11.38 -52.43 -19.82
C SER A 22 -12.48 -53.46 -20.09
N GLY A 23 -13.47 -53.14 -20.93
CA GLY A 23 -14.65 -53.98 -21.19
C GLY A 23 -15.61 -54.13 -20.00
N ASN A 24 -15.36 -53.43 -18.88
CA ASN A 24 -16.21 -53.44 -17.70
C ASN A 24 -17.29 -52.35 -17.81
N ILE A 25 -18.56 -52.76 -17.86
CA ILE A 25 -19.72 -51.87 -18.03
C ILE A 25 -19.78 -50.82 -16.89
N ASP A 26 -19.48 -51.21 -15.66
CA ASP A 26 -19.55 -50.29 -14.50
C ASP A 26 -18.47 -49.20 -14.59
N ARG A 27 -17.28 -49.54 -15.08
CA ARG A 27 -16.18 -48.58 -15.31
C ARG A 27 -16.45 -47.65 -16.50
N GLN A 28 -17.07 -48.18 -17.55
CA GLN A 28 -17.52 -47.37 -18.70
C GLN A 28 -18.63 -46.39 -18.30
N LEU A 29 -19.53 -46.80 -17.40
CA LEU A 29 -20.57 -45.92 -16.86
C LEU A 29 -19.98 -44.79 -16.01
N CYS A 30 -18.93 -45.06 -15.22
CA CYS A 30 -18.22 -44.02 -14.44
C CYS A 30 -17.68 -42.87 -15.31
N ARG A 31 -17.30 -43.13 -16.57
CA ARG A 31 -16.85 -42.06 -17.49
C ARG A 31 -18.00 -41.14 -17.92
N ARG A 32 -19.20 -41.68 -18.10
CA ARG A 32 -20.37 -40.94 -18.61
C ARG A 32 -21.16 -40.27 -17.50
N GLU A 33 -21.26 -40.93 -16.34
CA GLU A 33 -22.12 -40.51 -15.25
C GLU A 33 -21.30 -40.12 -14.02
N TRP A 34 -21.31 -38.82 -13.75
CA TRP A 34 -20.68 -38.23 -12.57
C TRP A 34 -21.19 -38.82 -11.25
N LEU A 35 -22.47 -39.17 -11.19
CA LEU A 35 -23.08 -39.74 -9.99
C LEU A 35 -22.44 -41.09 -9.66
N GLU A 36 -22.35 -41.97 -10.67
CA GLU A 36 -21.74 -43.29 -10.58
C GLU A 36 -20.25 -43.19 -10.26
N LEU A 37 -19.54 -42.26 -10.91
CA LEU A 37 -18.14 -41.96 -10.60
C LEU A 37 -17.96 -41.56 -9.14
N SER A 38 -18.80 -40.65 -8.65
CA SER A 38 -18.72 -40.14 -7.27
C SER A 38 -19.16 -41.15 -6.20
N SER A 39 -19.94 -42.15 -6.59
CA SER A 39 -20.43 -43.21 -5.71
C SER A 39 -19.57 -44.48 -5.75
N SER A 40 -18.68 -44.59 -6.75
CA SER A 40 -17.73 -45.69 -6.85
C SER A 40 -16.66 -45.59 -5.74
N LYS A 41 -16.45 -46.68 -5.00
CA LYS A 41 -15.49 -46.71 -3.88
C LYS A 41 -14.03 -46.80 -4.32
N ASP A 42 -13.77 -47.36 -5.50
CA ASP A 42 -12.43 -47.72 -5.98
C ASP A 42 -12.19 -47.19 -7.41
N SER A 43 -12.55 -45.94 -7.69
CA SER A 43 -12.23 -45.31 -8.99
C SER A 43 -11.02 -44.41 -8.88
N GLU A 44 -9.94 -44.78 -9.58
CA GLU A 44 -8.74 -43.96 -9.73
C GLU A 44 -9.08 -42.60 -10.37
N GLN A 45 -10.07 -42.57 -11.28
CA GLN A 45 -10.59 -41.32 -11.85
C GLN A 45 -11.17 -40.40 -10.76
N TRP A 46 -11.91 -40.96 -9.79
CA TRP A 46 -12.51 -40.18 -8.71
C TRP A 46 -11.43 -39.59 -7.79
N GLU A 47 -10.40 -40.36 -7.46
CA GLU A 47 -9.27 -39.87 -6.66
C GLU A 47 -8.54 -38.71 -7.35
N VAL A 48 -8.22 -38.87 -8.63
CA VAL A 48 -7.61 -37.79 -9.44
C VAL A 48 -8.51 -36.57 -9.50
N TRP A 49 -9.83 -36.76 -9.59
CA TRP A 49 -10.80 -35.66 -9.58
C TRP A 49 -10.78 -34.89 -8.25
N LEU A 50 -10.74 -35.60 -7.12
CA LEU A 50 -10.62 -34.99 -5.80
C LEU A 50 -9.31 -34.21 -5.67
N GLU A 51 -8.21 -34.73 -6.23
CA GLU A 51 -6.93 -34.03 -6.24
C GLU A 51 -6.98 -32.76 -7.09
N ILE A 52 -7.52 -32.82 -8.31
CA ILE A 52 -7.74 -31.64 -9.17
C ILE A 52 -8.56 -30.59 -8.43
N ARG A 53 -9.64 -31.00 -7.74
CA ARG A 53 -10.49 -30.09 -6.97
C ARG A 53 -9.72 -29.42 -5.83
N ALA A 54 -8.87 -30.17 -5.13
CA ALA A 54 -8.02 -29.62 -4.08
C ALA A 54 -6.99 -28.62 -4.64
N LYS A 55 -6.33 -28.95 -5.75
CA LYS A 55 -5.35 -28.08 -6.41
C LYS A 55 -5.99 -26.82 -6.98
N LEU A 56 -7.19 -26.92 -7.56
CA LEU A 56 -7.97 -25.76 -8.01
C LEU A 56 -8.31 -24.84 -6.84
N LYS A 57 -8.73 -25.39 -5.69
CA LYS A 57 -8.97 -24.59 -4.48
C LYS A 57 -7.72 -23.83 -4.04
N GLN A 58 -6.55 -24.46 -4.08
CA GLN A 58 -5.28 -23.79 -3.77
C GLN A 58 -4.93 -22.71 -4.80
N TYR A 59 -5.10 -23.00 -6.08
CA TYR A 59 -4.88 -22.04 -7.16
C TYR A 59 -5.78 -20.81 -7.02
N TYR A 60 -7.08 -20.99 -6.79
CA TYR A 60 -8.00 -19.88 -6.58
C TYR A 60 -7.64 -19.03 -5.35
N LYS A 61 -7.23 -19.67 -4.25
CA LYS A 61 -6.72 -18.95 -3.07
C LYS A 61 -5.46 -18.13 -3.42
N ALA A 62 -4.54 -18.68 -4.20
CA ALA A 62 -3.34 -17.98 -4.62
C ALA A 62 -3.66 -16.79 -5.54
N VAL A 63 -4.58 -16.98 -6.50
CA VAL A 63 -5.06 -15.91 -7.39
C VAL A 63 -5.76 -14.80 -6.60
N ASP A 64 -6.59 -15.15 -5.63
CA ASP A 64 -7.27 -14.17 -4.80
C ASP A 64 -6.27 -13.35 -3.97
N ARG A 65 -5.30 -14.01 -3.32
CA ARG A 65 -4.20 -13.33 -2.63
C ARG A 65 -3.41 -12.43 -3.57
N TYR A 66 -3.10 -12.89 -4.77
CA TYR A 66 -2.41 -12.08 -5.77
C TYR A 66 -3.22 -10.85 -6.18
N ARG A 67 -4.54 -10.98 -6.35
CA ARG A 67 -5.44 -9.84 -6.60
C ARG A 67 -5.43 -8.87 -5.42
N GLN A 68 -5.44 -9.36 -4.19
CA GLN A 68 -5.36 -8.52 -2.99
C GLN A 68 -4.02 -7.76 -2.95
N ILE A 69 -2.90 -8.43 -3.24
CA ILE A 69 -1.57 -7.79 -3.31
C ILE A 69 -1.52 -6.75 -4.43
N LYS A 70 -2.05 -7.06 -5.62
CA LYS A 70 -2.12 -6.10 -6.73
C LYS A 70 -2.99 -4.87 -6.46
N ARG A 71 -3.96 -4.98 -5.54
CA ARG A 71 -4.81 -3.86 -5.13
C ARG A 71 -4.12 -2.92 -4.14
N VAL A 72 -3.01 -3.34 -3.55
CA VAL A 72 -2.21 -2.47 -2.68
C VAL A 72 -1.69 -1.31 -3.54
N PRO A 73 -2.00 -0.06 -3.19
CA PRO A 73 -1.58 1.09 -3.99
C PRO A 73 -0.05 1.16 -4.00
N CYS A 74 0.51 1.52 -5.15
CA CYS A 74 1.94 1.80 -5.27
C CYS A 74 2.32 2.89 -4.27
N SER A 75 3.46 2.71 -3.63
CA SER A 75 4.05 3.75 -2.78
C SER A 75 4.31 5.03 -3.58
N GLN A 76 4.06 6.18 -2.96
CA GLN A 76 4.38 7.47 -3.55
C GLN A 76 5.89 7.70 -3.49
N LYS A 77 6.45 8.41 -4.48
CA LYS A 77 7.89 8.67 -4.55
C LYS A 77 8.36 9.50 -3.35
N GLU A 78 7.50 10.39 -2.87
CA GLU A 78 7.74 11.27 -1.74
C GLU A 78 7.85 10.48 -0.43
N ASP A 79 6.98 9.48 -0.24
CA ASP A 79 7.01 8.60 0.94
C ASP A 79 8.29 7.74 0.93
N LEU A 80 8.71 7.24 -0.24
CA LEU A 80 9.97 6.49 -0.38
C LEU A 80 11.19 7.36 -0.09
N GLN A 81 11.23 8.60 -0.60
CA GLN A 81 12.31 9.55 -0.32
C GLN A 81 12.37 9.92 1.16
N PHE A 82 11.23 10.03 1.82
CA PHE A 82 11.17 10.26 3.26
C PHE A 82 11.79 9.08 4.02
N VAL A 83 11.39 7.84 3.69
CA VAL A 83 11.93 6.63 4.33
C VAL A 83 13.44 6.50 4.09
N GLN A 84 13.92 6.75 2.87
CA GLN A 84 15.35 6.76 2.57
C GLN A 84 16.11 7.78 3.42
N LYS A 85 15.64 9.03 3.45
CA LYS A 85 16.25 10.10 4.25
C LYS A 85 16.22 9.81 5.75
N TRP A 86 15.15 9.17 6.22
CA TRP A 86 15.02 8.76 7.62
C TRP A 86 16.02 7.65 7.97
N LEU A 87 16.17 6.63 7.12
CA LEU A 87 17.14 5.54 7.30
C LEU A 87 18.61 6.01 7.22
N ASP A 88 18.88 7.03 6.41
CA ASP A 88 20.22 7.63 6.29
C ASP A 88 20.54 8.62 7.44
N SER A 89 19.55 9.01 8.25
CA SER A 89 19.73 9.97 9.33
C SER A 89 20.46 9.34 10.52
N PRO A 90 21.53 9.98 11.06
CA PRO A 90 22.28 9.45 12.20
C PRO A 90 21.45 9.37 13.50
N ASP A 91 20.38 10.16 13.61
CA ASP A 91 19.64 10.35 14.86
C ASP A 91 18.40 9.46 15.01
N MET A 92 17.90 8.83 13.95
CA MET A 92 16.61 8.11 13.99
C MET A 92 16.55 6.91 13.05
N GLY A 93 17.23 5.83 13.44
CA GLY A 93 16.93 4.52 12.88
C GLY A 93 17.89 3.42 13.29
N GLY A 94 19.18 3.71 13.48
CA GLY A 94 20.23 2.74 13.88
C GLY A 94 20.43 1.53 12.94
N CYS A 95 19.49 1.31 12.03
CA CYS A 95 19.38 0.19 11.12
C CYS A 95 19.75 0.70 9.73
N ARG A 96 21.05 0.84 9.49
CA ARG A 96 21.54 1.00 8.12
C ARG A 96 21.21 -0.29 7.38
N LEU A 97 20.29 -0.21 6.41
CA LEU A 97 20.00 -1.36 5.55
C LEU A 97 21.29 -1.73 4.81
N ILE A 98 21.72 -2.97 4.99
CA ILE A 98 22.93 -3.51 4.38
C ILE A 98 22.54 -4.01 2.97
N ASP A 99 23.30 -3.55 1.98
CA ASP A 99 23.38 -4.02 0.58
C ASP A 99 22.05 -4.37 -0.11
N ALA A 100 21.56 -5.61 0.05
CA ALA A 100 20.40 -6.12 -0.67
C ALA A 100 19.12 -5.36 -0.29
N ASP A 101 18.90 -5.10 0.99
CA ASP A 101 17.69 -4.43 1.47
C ASP A 101 17.66 -2.96 1.07
N ARG A 102 18.84 -2.33 0.92
CA ARG A 102 18.94 -0.95 0.44
C ARG A 102 18.46 -0.82 -1.01
N SER A 103 18.79 -1.80 -1.86
CA SER A 103 18.39 -1.80 -3.27
C SER A 103 16.87 -1.92 -3.47
N VAL A 104 16.16 -2.50 -2.50
CA VAL A 104 14.69 -2.64 -2.55
C VAL A 104 13.99 -1.28 -2.51
N TYR A 105 14.54 -0.32 -1.76
CA TYR A 105 13.97 1.01 -1.61
C TYR A 105 14.43 1.99 -2.69
N ASP A 106 15.23 1.57 -3.68
CA ASP A 106 15.66 2.45 -4.76
C ASP A 106 14.46 2.88 -5.65
N SER A 107 14.53 4.11 -6.13
CA SER A 107 13.55 4.72 -7.03
C SER A 107 13.27 3.91 -8.30
N GLN A 108 14.24 3.11 -8.76
CA GLN A 108 14.11 2.20 -9.89
C GLN A 108 13.22 0.98 -9.58
N ASN A 109 13.16 0.56 -8.32
CA ASN A 109 12.39 -0.59 -7.83
C ASN A 109 11.05 -0.20 -7.17
N ALA A 110 10.73 1.10 -7.17
CA ALA A 110 9.54 1.66 -6.54
C ALA A 110 8.21 1.04 -6.99
N SER A 111 8.13 0.47 -8.20
CA SER A 111 6.92 -0.17 -8.73
C SER A 111 6.56 -1.50 -8.03
N GLY A 112 7.51 -2.13 -7.33
CA GLY A 112 7.28 -3.35 -6.54
C GLY A 112 6.81 -3.08 -5.11
N LEU A 113 6.88 -1.82 -4.66
CA LEU A 113 6.60 -1.43 -3.28
C LEU A 113 5.14 -1.01 -3.12
N GLY A 114 4.38 -1.82 -2.39
CA GLY A 114 3.03 -1.49 -1.97
C GLY A 114 3.01 -0.64 -0.69
N ALA A 115 2.21 0.43 -0.68
CA ALA A 115 1.93 1.18 0.53
C ALA A 115 0.63 0.70 1.18
N LEU A 116 0.69 0.23 2.43
CA LEU A 116 -0.49 -0.15 3.22
C LEU A 116 -1.46 1.03 3.42
N LYS A 117 -0.93 2.25 3.42
CA LYS A 117 -1.69 3.49 3.50
C LYS A 117 -1.03 4.53 2.61
N SER A 118 -1.47 4.60 1.36
CA SER A 118 -1.09 5.71 0.48
C SER A 118 -1.76 6.99 0.97
N LYS A 119 -0.98 8.03 1.30
CA LYS A 119 -1.53 9.36 1.54
C LYS A 119 -2.07 9.91 0.22
N LYS A 120 -3.35 9.64 -0.07
CA LYS A 120 -4.08 10.38 -1.10
C LYS A 120 -4.37 11.78 -0.55
N GLU A 121 -3.37 12.66 -0.54
CA GLU A 121 -3.64 14.08 -0.39
C GLU A 121 -4.30 14.56 -1.68
N CYS A 122 -5.62 14.77 -1.63
CA CYS A 122 -6.34 15.33 -2.76
C CYS A 122 -5.76 16.70 -3.11
N PHE A 123 -5.69 17.01 -4.40
CA PHE A 123 -5.25 18.32 -4.91
C PHE A 123 -5.94 19.48 -4.17
N LEU A 124 -7.22 19.30 -3.83
CA LEU A 124 -8.01 20.25 -3.08
C LEU A 124 -7.47 20.48 -1.65
N THR A 125 -7.16 19.40 -0.94
CA THR A 125 -6.58 19.43 0.42
C THR A 125 -5.22 20.14 0.40
N ARG A 126 -4.38 19.85 -0.60
CA ARG A 126 -3.09 20.52 -0.80
C ARG A 126 -3.25 22.02 -1.10
N ARG A 127 -4.24 22.41 -1.91
CA ARG A 127 -4.52 23.83 -2.15
C ARG A 127 -5.05 24.55 -0.90
N ILE A 128 -5.93 23.92 -0.14
CA ILE A 128 -6.47 24.51 1.10
C ILE A 128 -5.38 24.69 2.15
N LEU A 129 -4.52 23.70 2.37
CA LEU A 129 -3.50 23.82 3.41
C LEU A 129 -2.35 24.76 3.05
N TYR A 130 -1.92 24.81 1.79
CA TYR A 130 -0.68 25.53 1.45
C TYR A 130 -0.89 26.86 0.71
N VAL A 131 -1.99 27.02 -0.02
CA VAL A 131 -2.23 28.21 -0.85
C VAL A 131 -3.11 29.22 -0.11
N LEU A 132 -4.16 28.76 0.54
CA LEU A 132 -5.13 29.62 1.25
C LEU A 132 -4.50 30.43 2.39
N PRO A 133 -3.61 29.88 3.26
CA PRO A 133 -2.94 30.68 4.28
C PRO A 133 -2.03 31.76 3.71
N LYS A 134 -1.34 31.48 2.60
CA LYS A 134 -0.48 32.47 1.92
C LYS A 134 -1.30 33.60 1.30
N ILE A 135 -2.42 33.28 0.66
CA ILE A 135 -3.34 34.28 0.10
C ILE A 135 -3.98 35.10 1.22
N TYR A 136 -4.40 34.46 2.31
CA TYR A 136 -4.98 35.16 3.46
C TYR A 136 -3.97 36.12 4.10
N HIS A 137 -2.74 35.67 4.36
CA HIS A 137 -1.71 36.52 4.93
C HIS A 137 -1.30 37.68 4.01
N TYR A 138 -1.08 37.42 2.73
CA TYR A 138 -0.61 38.46 1.80
C TYR A 138 -1.73 39.39 1.32
N GLY A 139 -2.94 38.85 1.10
CA GLY A 139 -4.06 39.59 0.52
C GLY A 139 -4.97 40.27 1.53
N ILE A 140 -5.06 39.78 2.77
CA ILE A 140 -5.96 40.33 3.79
C ILE A 140 -5.14 40.89 4.95
N VAL A 141 -4.29 40.08 5.57
CA VAL A 141 -3.57 40.50 6.80
C VAL A 141 -2.58 41.62 6.52
N MET A 142 -1.74 41.53 5.47
CA MET A 142 -0.75 42.56 5.17
C MET A 142 -1.38 43.93 4.82
N PRO A 143 -2.41 44.02 3.95
CA PRO A 143 -3.11 45.28 3.71
C PRO A 143 -3.81 45.82 4.95
N TRP A 144 -4.42 44.95 5.76
CA TRP A 144 -5.03 45.36 7.04
C TRP A 144 -4.00 45.91 8.02
N HIS A 145 -2.85 45.24 8.18
CA HIS A 145 -1.75 45.73 9.01
C HIS A 145 -1.19 47.05 8.47
N HIS A 146 -1.18 47.26 7.16
CA HIS A 146 -0.74 48.51 6.56
C HIS A 146 -1.72 49.66 6.80
N LEU A 147 -3.03 49.38 6.71
CA LEU A 147 -4.10 50.36 6.92
C LEU A 147 -4.29 50.71 8.41
N TYR A 148 -4.32 49.71 9.29
CA TYR A 148 -4.57 49.89 10.73
C TYR A 148 -3.30 49.98 11.59
N GLY A 149 -2.14 49.53 11.10
CA GLY A 149 -0.86 49.73 11.79
C GLY A 149 -0.41 51.19 11.86
N ARG A 150 -1.00 52.07 11.02
CA ARG A 150 -0.88 53.54 11.17
C ARG A 150 -1.70 54.10 12.33
N TRP A 151 -2.73 53.38 12.78
CA TRP A 151 -3.63 53.80 13.86
C TRP A 151 -3.18 53.35 15.26
N ILE A 152 -2.33 52.31 15.34
CA ILE A 152 -1.68 51.93 16.59
C ILE A 152 -0.53 52.91 16.84
N LYS A 153 -0.81 53.92 17.66
CA LYS A 153 0.17 54.87 18.21
C LYS A 153 1.38 54.09 18.72
N LYS A 154 2.59 54.38 18.19
CA LYS A 154 3.83 53.94 18.85
C LYS A 154 3.80 54.51 20.28
N PRO A 155 4.18 53.72 21.31
CA PRO A 155 4.22 54.24 22.67
C PRO A 155 5.13 55.48 22.66
N THR A 156 4.54 56.62 23.01
CA THR A 156 5.28 57.86 23.25
C THR A 156 6.32 57.53 24.32
N SER A 157 7.59 57.61 23.96
CA SER A 157 8.73 57.56 24.88
C SER A 157 8.75 58.85 25.73
N SER A 158 7.69 59.09 26.50
CA SER A 158 7.56 60.21 27.42
C SER A 158 7.54 59.72 28.87
N PHE A 159 8.29 58.65 29.18
CA PHE A 159 8.47 58.15 30.54
C PHE A 159 9.94 57.99 30.96
N THR A 160 10.86 58.66 30.28
CA THR A 160 12.31 58.59 30.61
C THR A 160 13.02 59.94 30.42
N ALA A 161 12.37 61.05 30.77
CA ALA A 161 13.04 62.36 30.88
C ALA A 161 12.76 63.09 32.21
N ALA A 162 11.65 62.79 32.90
CA ALA A 162 11.32 63.44 34.17
C ALA A 162 12.07 62.86 35.39
N GLU A 163 12.61 61.64 35.28
CA GLU A 163 13.23 60.95 36.42
C GLU A 163 14.76 61.08 36.49
N GLN A 164 15.41 61.63 35.45
CA GLN A 164 16.86 61.85 35.45
C GLN A 164 17.31 63.19 36.07
N HIS A 165 16.39 64.12 36.35
CA HIS A 165 16.73 65.42 36.98
C HIS A 165 16.47 65.49 38.49
N ALA A 166 15.75 64.53 39.09
CA ALA A 166 15.46 64.53 40.53
C ALA A 166 16.56 63.89 41.40
N GLY A 167 17.50 63.14 40.81
CA GLY A 167 18.56 62.41 41.54
C GLY A 167 19.88 63.16 41.72
N ARG A 168 19.99 64.45 41.35
CA ARG A 168 21.28 65.19 41.36
C ARG A 168 21.32 66.40 42.31
N LYS A 169 20.53 66.40 43.38
CA LYS A 169 20.60 67.40 44.47
C LYS A 169 20.33 66.77 45.84
N SER A 170 21.24 65.94 46.32
CA SER A 170 21.54 65.83 47.76
C SER A 170 22.92 65.22 47.90
N SER A 171 23.92 66.09 47.93
CA SER A 171 25.22 65.84 48.55
C SER A 171 25.33 66.75 49.76
#